data_AF-Q56ZP3-F1
#
_entry.id   AF-Q56ZP3-F1
#
_cell.length_a   1.000
_cell.length_b   1.000
_cell.length_c   1.000
_cell.angle_alpha   90.00
_cell.angle_beta   90.00
_cell.angle_gamma   90.00
#
_symmetry.space_group_name_H-M   'P 1'
#
loop_
_entity.id
_entity.type
_entity.pdbx_description
1 polymer ?
#
loop_
_entity_poly.entity_id
_entity_poly.type
_entity_poly.pdbx_seq_one_letter_code
_entity_poly.pdbx_strand_id
1 'polypeptide(L)'
;MATDIEWDPTGRYVATAVTSVHEMENGFTIWSFNGIMLYRILKDHFFQLAWRPRPPSFLTAEKEEEIAKTLKKYSKKYEAEDQDVSLLLSEQDREKRKALKEEWEKWVMQWKSLHEEEKLVRQNLRDGEVSDVEEDEYEAKEVEFEDLIDVTEEIVQES
;
A
#
# COMPACT_ATOMS: atom_id res chain seq x y z
N MET A 1 17.91 -2.75 -9.41
CA MET A 1 19.18 -3.49 -9.22
C MET A 1 19.69 -3.17 -7.82
N ALA A 2 20.07 -4.15 -7.01
CA ALA A 2 20.60 -3.87 -5.66
C ALA A 2 22.05 -3.38 -5.79
N THR A 3 22.36 -2.25 -5.15
CA THR A 3 23.72 -1.69 -5.10
C THR A 3 24.53 -2.31 -3.98
N ASP A 4 23.89 -2.51 -2.83
CA ASP A 4 24.53 -2.95 -1.59
C ASP A 4 23.73 -4.08 -0.96
N ILE A 5 24.45 -5.04 -0.38
CA ILE A 5 23.87 -6.16 0.34
C ILE A 5 24.66 -6.35 1.64
N GLU A 6 23.98 -6.27 2.78
CA GLU A 6 24.59 -6.46 4.08
C GLU A 6 23.77 -7.37 4.98
N TRP A 7 24.45 -8.27 5.68
CA TRP A 7 23.87 -9.08 6.74
C TRP A 7 23.89 -8.34 8.07
N ASP A 8 22.84 -8.51 8.86
CA ASP A 8 22.86 -8.01 10.22
C ASP A 8 23.89 -8.79 11.07
N PRO A 9 24.47 -8.19 12.13
CA PRO A 9 25.47 -8.86 12.97
C PRO A 9 25.00 -10.16 13.64
N THR A 10 23.69 -10.44 13.67
CA THR A 10 23.14 -11.69 14.20
C THR A 10 22.84 -12.74 13.13
N GLY A 11 22.93 -12.39 11.84
CA GLY A 11 22.70 -13.31 10.71
C GLY A 11 21.23 -13.70 10.51
N ARG A 12 20.29 -13.02 11.14
CA ARG A 12 18.85 -13.27 11.02
C ARG A 12 18.19 -12.52 9.87
N TYR A 13 18.80 -11.43 9.44
CA TYR A 13 18.27 -10.51 8.45
C TYR A 13 19.30 -10.14 7.39
N VAL A 14 18.82 -9.95 6.17
CA VAL A 14 19.58 -9.44 5.03
C VAL A 14 18.98 -8.12 4.61
N ALA A 15 19.79 -7.09 4.47
CA ALA A 15 19.40 -5.85 3.83
C ALA A 15 19.91 -5.82 2.40
N THR A 16 19.04 -5.51 1.45
CA THR A 16 19.41 -5.15 0.10
C THR A 16 19.04 -3.69 -0.12
N ALA A 17 19.99 -2.87 -0.53
CA ALA A 17 19.80 -1.45 -0.72
C ALA A 17 19.99 -1.04 -2.18
N VAL A 18 19.31 0.03 -2.57
CA VAL A 18 19.42 0.69 -3.87
C VAL A 18 19.76 2.14 -3.59
N THR A 19 21.03 2.50 -3.76
CA THR A 19 21.50 3.86 -3.50
C THR A 19 21.18 4.82 -4.63
N SER A 20 21.31 6.12 -4.36
CA SER A 20 21.04 7.26 -5.26
C SER A 20 21.93 7.30 -6.50
N VAL A 21 22.85 6.33 -6.64
CA VAL A 21 23.58 6.08 -7.89
C VAL A 21 22.62 5.66 -9.02
N HIS A 22 21.49 5.04 -8.66
CA HIS A 22 20.40 4.76 -9.60
C HIS A 22 19.32 5.83 -9.54
N GLU A 23 18.70 6.13 -10.69
CA GLU A 23 17.66 7.19 -10.80
C GLU A 23 16.29 6.78 -10.26
N MET A 24 16.04 5.47 -10.07
CA MET A 24 14.72 4.95 -9.71
C MET A 24 14.83 3.87 -8.62
N GLU A 25 13.74 3.72 -7.85
CA GLU A 25 13.58 2.74 -6.78
C GLU A 25 14.62 2.82 -5.65
N ASN A 26 15.12 4.04 -5.36
CA ASN A 26 16.05 4.23 -4.25
C ASN A 26 15.41 3.83 -2.92
N GLY A 27 16.22 3.26 -2.03
CA GLY A 27 15.77 2.80 -0.71
C GLY A 27 16.38 1.46 -0.33
N PHE A 28 15.67 0.70 0.49
CA PHE A 28 16.13 -0.59 0.96
C PHE A 28 15.00 -1.58 1.25
N THR A 29 15.34 -2.85 1.15
CA THR A 29 14.48 -3.98 1.46
C THR A 29 15.17 -4.86 2.48
N ILE A 30 14.46 -5.21 3.55
CA ILE A 30 14.91 -6.14 4.57
C ILE A 30 14.23 -7.48 4.36
N TRP A 31 15.04 -8.53 4.33
CA TRP A 31 14.66 -9.91 4.18
C TRP A 31 14.99 -10.67 5.45
N SER A 32 14.21 -11.67 5.78
CA SER A 32 14.62 -12.70 6.74
C SER A 32 15.67 -13.63 6.12
N PHE A 33 16.40 -14.37 6.96
CA PHE A 33 17.40 -15.35 6.53
C PHE A 33 16.85 -16.44 5.58
N ASN A 34 15.54 -16.72 5.62
CA ASN A 34 14.87 -17.68 4.74
C ASN A 34 14.28 -17.04 3.47
N GLY A 35 14.58 -15.77 3.18
CA GLY A 35 14.21 -15.08 1.94
C GLY A 35 12.81 -14.45 1.93
N ILE A 36 12.14 -14.34 3.08
CA ILE A 36 10.84 -13.65 3.17
C ILE A 36 11.11 -12.15 3.23
N MET A 37 10.42 -11.38 2.37
CA MET A 37 10.46 -9.92 2.44
C MET A 37 9.72 -9.45 3.69
N LEU A 38 10.43 -8.82 4.62
CA LEU A 38 9.83 -8.29 5.85
C LEU A 38 9.43 -6.83 5.68
N TYR A 39 10.25 -6.06 4.98
CA TYR A 39 10.07 -4.63 4.90
C TYR A 39 10.70 -4.05 3.63
N ARG A 40 10.03 -3.07 3.02
CA ARG A 40 10.54 -2.31 1.88
C ARG A 40 10.23 -0.83 2.09
N ILE A 41 11.27 -0.01 2.12
CA ILE A 41 11.15 1.45 2.07
C ILE A 41 11.72 1.92 0.76
N LEU A 42 10.92 2.70 0.04
CA LEU A 42 11.43 3.58 -1.01
C LEU A 42 11.74 4.93 -0.38
N LYS A 43 12.96 5.41 -0.59
CA LYS A 43 13.44 6.69 -0.07
C LYS A 43 14.25 7.38 -1.14
N ASP A 44 13.81 8.57 -1.50
CA ASP A 44 14.55 9.42 -2.42
C ASP A 44 15.89 9.87 -1.81
N HIS A 45 16.91 10.05 -2.66
CA HIS A 45 18.28 10.36 -2.24
C HIS A 45 18.80 9.42 -1.14
N PHE A 46 18.60 8.11 -1.30
CA PHE A 46 19.12 7.12 -0.37
C PHE A 46 20.60 6.85 -0.63
N PHE A 47 21.50 7.13 0.33
CA PHE A 47 22.94 7.04 0.08
C PHE A 47 23.60 5.78 0.65
N GLN A 48 23.15 5.31 1.81
CA GLN A 48 23.82 4.21 2.51
C GLN A 48 22.86 3.48 3.45
N LEU A 49 23.02 2.17 3.52
CA LEU A 49 22.56 1.32 4.61
C LEU A 49 23.78 0.77 5.33
N ALA A 50 23.78 0.80 6.67
CA ALA A 50 24.78 0.09 7.47
C ALA A 50 24.13 -0.44 8.74
N TRP A 51 24.36 -1.72 9.04
CA TRP A 51 23.93 -2.27 10.32
C TRP A 51 24.78 -1.74 11.46
N ARG A 52 24.15 -1.42 12.59
CA ARG A 52 24.90 -1.03 13.79
C ARG A 52 25.73 -2.23 14.29
N PRO A 53 27.06 -2.12 14.39
CA PRO A 53 27.89 -3.21 14.90
C PRO A 53 27.45 -3.61 16.30
N ARG A 54 27.34 -4.92 16.55
CA ARG A 54 26.97 -5.44 17.87
C ARG A 54 28.18 -5.39 18.81
N PRO A 55 28.08 -4.77 19.99
CA PRO A 55 29.14 -4.83 20.99
C PRO A 55 29.46 -6.28 21.38
N PRO A 56 30.69 -6.56 21.84
CA PRO A 56 31.07 -7.88 22.34
C PRO A 56 30.11 -8.38 23.43
N SER A 57 29.89 -9.69 23.45
CA SER A 57 29.09 -10.36 24.46
C SER A 57 29.66 -10.08 25.86
N PHE A 58 28.79 -9.69 26.80
CA PHE A 58 29.16 -9.62 28.22
C PHE A 58 29.12 -11.00 28.91
N LEU A 59 28.74 -12.05 28.17
CA LEU A 59 28.65 -13.40 28.71
C LEU A 59 30.05 -14.00 28.81
N THR A 60 30.28 -14.73 29.90
CA THR A 60 31.45 -15.60 30.03
C THR A 60 31.26 -16.84 29.16
N ALA A 61 32.36 -17.44 28.68
CA ALA A 61 32.31 -18.64 27.84
C ALA A 61 31.49 -19.79 28.48
N GLU A 62 31.58 -19.95 29.80
CA GLU A 62 30.80 -20.95 30.56
C GLU A 62 29.29 -20.73 30.42
N LYS A 63 28.83 -19.47 30.49
CA LYS A 63 27.41 -19.13 30.34
C LYS A 63 26.94 -19.32 28.91
N GLU A 64 27.79 -19.01 27.92
CA GLU A 64 27.47 -19.26 26.52
C GLU A 64 27.28 -20.76 26.24
N GLU A 65 28.12 -21.62 26.81
CA GLU A 65 27.94 -23.08 26.72
C GLU A 65 26.68 -23.58 27.43
N GLU A 66 26.37 -23.05 28.62
CA GLU A 66 25.15 -23.41 29.36
C GLU A 66 23.90 -23.03 28.57
N ILE A 67 23.89 -21.83 27.97
CA ILE A 67 22.81 -21.35 27.11
C ILE A 67 22.71 -22.24 25.85
N ALA A 68 23.83 -22.60 25.22
CA ALA A 68 23.83 -23.50 24.07
C ALA A 68 23.23 -24.87 24.41
N LYS A 69 23.52 -25.41 25.60
CA LYS A 69 22.96 -26.68 26.10
C LYS A 69 21.46 -26.57 26.43
N THR A 70 21.03 -25.42 26.93
CA THR A 70 19.65 -25.19 27.40
C THR A 70 18.77 -24.50 26.34
N LEU A 71 19.29 -24.27 25.14
CA LEU A 71 18.67 -23.46 24.10
C LEU A 71 17.23 -23.90 23.75
N LYS A 72 16.95 -25.21 23.75
CA LYS A 72 15.61 -25.75 23.47
C LYS A 72 14.55 -25.30 24.47
N LYS A 73 14.92 -25.16 25.75
CA LYS A 73 14.00 -24.68 26.80
C LYS A 73 13.68 -23.21 26.60
N TYR A 74 14.70 -22.40 26.30
CA TYR A 74 14.53 -20.98 26.01
C TYR A 74 13.75 -20.75 24.72
N SER A 75 14.02 -21.53 23.67
CA SER A 75 13.30 -21.48 22.39
C SER A 75 11.79 -21.62 22.61
N LYS A 76 11.36 -22.67 23.31
CA LYS A 76 9.93 -22.89 23.56
C LYS A 76 9.28 -21.77 24.37
N LYS A 77 10.01 -21.21 25.34
CA LYS A 77 9.53 -20.10 26.16
C LYS A 77 9.33 -18.84 25.31
N TYR A 78 10.36 -18.44 24.56
CA TYR A 78 10.32 -17.22 23.76
C TYR A 78 9.36 -17.34 22.58
N GLU A 79 9.22 -18.50 21.98
CA GLU A 79 8.24 -18.73 20.91
C GLU A 79 6.80 -18.58 21.40
N ALA A 80 6.49 -19.02 22.62
CA ALA A 80 5.18 -18.80 23.23
C ALA A 80 4.95 -17.32 23.55
N GLU A 81 5.93 -16.63 24.15
CA GLU A 81 5.85 -15.19 24.45
C GLU A 81 5.68 -14.36 23.17
N ASP A 82 6.42 -14.68 22.10
CA ASP A 82 6.32 -14.01 20.80
C ASP A 82 4.94 -14.23 20.14
N GLN A 83 4.37 -15.44 20.26
CA GLN A 83 3.02 -15.73 19.77
C GLN A 83 1.96 -14.91 20.52
N ASP A 84 2.06 -14.85 21.85
CA ASP A 84 1.13 -14.07 22.67
C ASP A 84 1.20 -12.57 22.34
N VAL A 85 2.41 -12.01 22.18
CA VAL A 85 2.60 -10.61 21.78
C VAL A 85 2.04 -10.34 20.38
N SER A 86 2.26 -11.25 19.44
CA SER A 86 1.73 -11.13 18.07
C SER A 86 0.20 -11.12 18.05
N LEU A 87 -0.44 -11.99 18.85
CA LEU A 87 -1.90 -12.02 18.99
C LEU A 87 -2.42 -10.71 19.59
N LEU A 88 -1.80 -10.21 20.66
CA LEU A 88 -2.19 -8.95 21.30
C LEU A 88 -2.09 -7.75 20.33
N LEU A 89 -1.01 -7.66 19.55
CA LEU A 89 -0.85 -6.60 18.55
C LEU A 89 -1.90 -6.69 17.44
N SER A 90 -2.18 -7.91 16.96
CA SER A 90 -3.21 -8.15 15.95
C SER A 90 -4.61 -7.77 16.44
N GLU A 91 -4.93 -8.09 17.70
CA GLU A 91 -6.19 -7.71 18.32
C GLU A 91 -6.32 -6.19 18.46
N GLN A 92 -5.29 -5.51 18.95
CA GLN A 92 -5.30 -4.04 19.06
C GLN A 92 -5.48 -3.37 17.70
N ASP A 93 -4.80 -3.84 16.66
CA ASP A 93 -4.95 -3.29 15.31
C ASP A 93 -6.33 -3.57 14.74
N ARG A 94 -6.90 -4.75 14.99
CA ARG A 94 -8.26 -5.09 14.60
C ARG A 94 -9.28 -4.19 15.28
N GLU A 95 -9.11 -3.92 16.57
CA GLU A 95 -9.98 -3.02 17.34
C GLU A 95 -9.90 -1.59 16.82
N LYS A 96 -8.69 -1.06 16.56
CA LYS A 96 -8.51 0.28 15.95
C LYS A 96 -9.19 0.38 14.59
N ARG A 97 -9.01 -0.61 13.72
CA ARG A 97 -9.67 -0.66 12.40
C ARG A 97 -11.18 -0.72 12.52
N LYS A 98 -11.69 -1.51 13.48
CA LYS A 98 -13.13 -1.61 13.75
C LYS A 98 -13.69 -0.27 14.22
N ALA A 99 -13.03 0.41 15.16
CA ALA A 99 -13.43 1.72 15.65
C ALA A 99 -13.46 2.77 14.53
N LEU A 100 -12.41 2.83 13.70
CA LEU A 100 -12.35 3.74 12.56
C LEU A 100 -13.47 3.47 11.54
N LYS A 101 -13.76 2.17 11.29
CA LYS A 101 -14.86 1.77 10.40
C LYS A 101 -16.22 2.17 10.96
N GLU A 102 -16.47 1.93 12.24
CA GLU A 102 -17.71 2.33 12.89
C GLU A 102 -17.90 3.86 12.90
N GLU A 103 -16.82 4.63 13.09
CA GLU A 103 -16.85 6.09 12.98
C GLU A 103 -17.22 6.55 11.56
N TRP A 104 -16.57 5.96 10.55
CA TRP A 104 -16.88 6.22 9.14
C TRP A 104 -18.33 5.86 8.79
N GLU A 105 -18.81 4.68 9.20
CA GLU A 105 -20.19 4.24 8.94
C GLU A 105 -21.22 5.18 9.59
N LYS A 106 -20.95 5.65 10.82
CA LYS A 106 -21.80 6.66 11.48
C LYS A 106 -21.82 7.96 10.69
N TRP A 107 -20.67 8.45 10.25
CA TRP A 107 -20.57 9.67 9.44
C TRP A 107 -21.34 9.53 8.13
N VAL A 108 -21.16 8.44 7.38
CA VAL A 108 -21.91 8.16 6.15
C VAL A 108 -23.41 8.07 6.40
N MET A 109 -23.83 7.41 7.48
CA MET A 109 -25.24 7.29 7.84
C MET A 109 -25.87 8.65 8.16
N GLN A 110 -25.17 9.53 8.86
CA GLN A 110 -25.63 10.90 9.13
C GLN A 110 -25.87 11.67 7.82
N TRP A 111 -24.92 11.62 6.89
CA TRP A 111 -25.07 12.26 5.58
C TRP A 111 -26.22 11.66 4.76
N LYS A 112 -26.39 10.33 4.78
CA LYS A 112 -27.52 9.68 4.10
C LYS A 112 -28.87 10.10 4.69
N SER A 113 -28.98 10.22 6.02
CA SER A 113 -30.20 10.70 6.67
C SER A 113 -30.52 12.13 6.25
N LEU A 114 -29.53 13.03 6.33
CA LEU A 114 -29.70 14.42 5.91
C LEU A 114 -30.08 14.51 4.43
N HIS A 115 -29.43 13.71 3.58
CA HIS A 115 -29.71 13.66 2.16
C HIS A 115 -31.14 13.19 1.85
N GLU A 116 -31.67 12.22 2.59
CA GLU A 116 -33.06 11.75 2.46
C GLU A 116 -34.07 12.77 3.02
N GLU A 117 -33.75 13.45 4.13
CA GLU A 117 -34.58 14.53 4.69
C GLU A 117 -34.71 15.71 3.71
N GLU A 118 -33.61 16.10 3.08
CA GLU A 118 -33.59 17.19 2.09
C GLU A 118 -34.18 16.80 0.73
N LYS A 119 -34.44 15.51 0.48
CA LYS A 119 -34.95 15.00 -0.80
C LYS A 119 -36.21 15.72 -1.28
N LEU A 120 -37.15 15.95 -0.36
CA LEU A 120 -38.44 16.58 -0.69
C LEU A 120 -38.26 18.08 -1.00
N VAL A 121 -37.29 18.74 -0.34
CA VAL A 121 -36.89 20.12 -0.66
C VAL A 121 -36.20 20.17 -2.02
N ARG A 122 -35.28 19.24 -2.31
CA ARG A 122 -34.59 19.17 -3.60
C ARG A 122 -35.55 18.91 -4.76
N GLN A 123 -36.51 18.01 -4.57
CA GLN A 123 -37.55 17.72 -5.56
C GLN A 123 -38.41 18.96 -5.84
N ASN A 124 -38.80 19.71 -4.81
CA ASN A 124 -39.57 20.94 -4.97
C ASN A 124 -38.78 22.06 -5.66
N LEU A 125 -37.45 22.13 -5.46
CA LEU A 125 -36.58 23.08 -6.16
C LEU A 125 -36.36 22.72 -7.64
N ARG A 126 -36.77 21.52 -8.07
CA ARG A 126 -36.63 21.01 -9.44
C ARG A 126 -38.00 20.75 -10.09
N ASP A 127 -39.02 21.51 -9.70
CA ASP A 127 -40.38 21.42 -10.25
C ASP A 127 -41.00 20.01 -10.21
N GLY A 128 -40.60 19.17 -9.25
CA GLY A 128 -41.13 17.82 -9.06
C GLY A 128 -40.30 16.68 -9.65
N GLU A 129 -39.24 16.98 -10.40
CA GLU A 129 -38.41 15.95 -11.04
C GLU A 129 -37.50 15.21 -10.04
N VAL A 130 -37.47 13.87 -10.16
CA VAL A 130 -36.70 12.98 -9.27
C VAL A 130 -35.40 12.58 -9.98
N SER A 131 -34.36 13.43 -9.90
CA SER A 131 -33.05 13.10 -10.51
C SER A 131 -32.15 12.21 -9.63
N ASP A 132 -32.63 11.77 -8.47
CA ASP A 132 -31.85 10.91 -7.55
C ASP A 132 -31.85 9.43 -8.00
N VAL A 133 -32.53 9.10 -9.11
CA VAL A 133 -32.44 7.80 -9.76
C VAL A 133 -31.28 7.88 -10.74
N GLU A 134 -30.23 7.09 -10.53
CA GLU A 134 -29.24 6.79 -11.58
C GLU A 134 -29.93 5.92 -12.63
N GLU A 135 -30.76 6.55 -13.47
CA GLU A 135 -31.11 5.99 -14.76
C GLU A 135 -30.01 6.47 -15.70
N ASP A 136 -29.27 5.54 -16.31
CA ASP A 136 -28.23 5.79 -17.30
C ASP A 136 -28.84 6.54 -18.51
N GLU A 137 -29.06 7.85 -18.38
CA GLU A 137 -29.88 8.67 -19.28
C GLU A 137 -29.18 8.98 -20.62
N TYR A 138 -28.02 8.37 -20.88
CA TYR A 138 -27.20 8.64 -22.05
C TYR A 138 -26.87 7.36 -22.82
N GLU A 139 -27.63 7.09 -23.88
CA GLU A 139 -27.21 6.22 -24.98
C GLU A 139 -26.24 7.00 -25.88
N ALA A 140 -24.96 6.69 -25.84
CA ALA A 140 -23.97 7.25 -26.78
C ALA A 140 -24.24 6.71 -28.19
N LYS A 141 -24.74 7.56 -29.11
CA LYS A 141 -24.79 7.27 -30.55
C LYS A 141 -23.58 7.89 -31.24
N GLU A 142 -22.74 7.05 -31.84
CA GLU A 142 -21.73 7.50 -32.80
C GLU A 142 -22.43 7.91 -34.11
N VAL A 143 -22.21 9.15 -34.55
CA VAL A 143 -22.68 9.67 -35.84
C VAL A 143 -21.44 10.01 -36.66
N GLU A 144 -21.16 9.20 -37.69
CA GLU A 144 -20.12 9.48 -38.67
C GLU A 144 -20.65 10.50 -39.70
N PHE A 145 -19.96 11.62 -39.84
CA PHE A 145 -20.21 12.61 -40.89
C PHE A 145 -19.15 12.45 -41.99
N GLU A 146 -19.58 12.06 -43.19
CA GLU A 146 -18.78 12.18 -44.41
C GLU A 146 -19.09 13.52 -45.10
N ASP A 147 -18.15 14.47 -45.03
CA ASP A 147 -18.18 15.67 -45.88
C ASP A 147 -17.69 15.30 -47.29
N LEU A 148 -18.61 15.26 -48.26
CA LEU A 148 -18.29 15.17 -49.68
C LEU A 148 -17.70 16.50 -50.15
N ILE A 149 -16.38 16.54 -50.34
CA ILE A 149 -15.69 17.67 -50.97
C ILE A 149 -16.01 17.66 -52.46
N ASP A 150 -16.69 18.70 -52.93
CA ASP A 150 -17.08 18.87 -54.34
C ASP A 150 -15.82 19.10 -55.20
N VAL A 151 -15.60 18.22 -56.19
CA VAL A 151 -14.45 18.29 -57.11
C VAL A 151 -14.93 18.79 -58.46
N THR A 152 -14.57 20.03 -58.80
CA THR A 152 -14.82 20.60 -60.12
C THR A 152 -13.62 20.36 -61.04
N GLU A 153 -13.80 19.55 -62.09
CA GLU A 153 -12.84 19.43 -63.20
C GLU A 153 -13.19 20.42 -64.32
N GLU A 154 -12.29 21.36 -64.62
CA GLU A 154 -12.37 22.19 -65.83
C GLU A 154 -11.74 21.45 -67.02
N ILE A 155 -12.53 21.24 -68.07
CA ILE A 155 -12.05 20.68 -69.35
C ILE A 155 -11.54 21.86 -70.21
N VAL A 156 -10.23 21.92 -70.42
CA VAL A 156 -9.61 22.88 -71.34
C VAL A 156 -9.79 22.38 -72.78
N GLN A 157 -10.48 23.15 -73.62
CA GLN A 157 -10.59 22.85 -75.06
C GLN A 157 -9.32 23.28 -75.79
N GLU A 158 -8.68 22.34 -76.50
CA GLU A 158 -7.67 22.63 -77.51
C GLU A 158 -8.34 22.90 -78.87
N SER A 159 -7.82 23.94 -79.54
CA SER A 159 -8.27 24.61 -80.77
C SER A 159 -8.44 23.77 -82.03
#